data_AF-X0THH7-F1
#
_entry.id   AF-X0THH7-F1
#
_cell.length_a   1.000
_cell.length_b   1.000
_cell.length_c   1.000
_cell.angle_alpha   90.00
_cell.angle_beta   90.00
_cell.angle_gamma   90.00
#
_symmetry.space_group_name_H-M   'P 1'
#
loop_
_entity.id
_entity.type
_entity.pdbx_description
1 polymer ?
#
loop_
_entity_poly.entity_id
_entity_poly.type
_entity_poly.pdbx_seq_one_letter_code
_entity_poly.pdbx_strand_id
1 'polypeptide(L)'
;MGISLPYYRSLLPRHVKQIDQTGRKILERIGIRILDSTFLDTLKKAGAQVDYDAQMVRFGGGWLDEVLSQAPSCFTLYSRDGRNDLHLGEGNVYFANGGRAFRILDMGTGGYRLTLLRDVANTATLVNHLDYISFYIIACQAHGIKHVNYHLLDFYHAMNHTTKHVMGGCDDLHGA
;
A
#
# COMPACT_ATOMS: atom_id res chain seq x y z
N MET A 1 -12.22 -0.85 27.25
CA MET A 1 -10.82 -0.85 27.72
C MET A 1 -10.12 -2.05 27.11
N GLY A 2 -9.34 -1.84 26.05
CA GLY A 2 -8.56 -2.90 25.43
C GLY A 2 -7.33 -3.22 26.26
N ILE A 3 -7.03 -4.51 26.45
CA ILE A 3 -5.81 -4.95 27.12
C ILE A 3 -4.63 -4.57 26.22
N SER A 4 -3.79 -3.63 26.66
CA SER A 4 -2.52 -3.36 26.01
C SER A 4 -1.51 -4.40 26.49
N LEU A 5 -1.35 -5.47 25.70
CA LEU A 5 -0.26 -6.42 25.90
C LEU A 5 1.03 -5.81 25.36
N PRO A 6 2.17 -6.02 26.04
CA PRO A 6 3.45 -5.60 25.49
C PRO A 6 3.71 -6.31 24.16
N TYR A 7 4.27 -5.60 23.19
CA TYR A 7 4.69 -6.22 21.93
C TYR A 7 5.64 -7.38 22.19
N TYR A 8 5.36 -8.51 21.54
CA TYR A 8 6.30 -9.62 21.51
C TYR A 8 7.57 -9.20 20.77
N ARG A 9 8.71 -9.22 21.45
CA ARG A 9 10.02 -8.81 20.91
C ARG A 9 10.93 -10.03 20.76
N SER A 10 10.92 -10.63 19.58
CA SER A 10 11.81 -11.77 19.27
C SER A 10 13.28 -11.38 19.08
N LEU A 11 13.56 -10.11 18.80
CA LEU A 11 14.93 -9.59 18.56
C LEU A 11 15.41 -8.70 19.70
N LEU A 12 16.69 -8.86 20.05
CA LEU A 12 17.38 -7.95 20.96
C LEU A 12 17.68 -6.62 20.26
N PRO A 13 17.78 -5.48 21.00
CA PRO A 13 18.08 -4.17 20.41
C PRO A 13 19.34 -4.15 19.53
N ARG A 14 20.37 -4.93 19.90
CA ARG A 14 21.60 -5.07 19.10
C ARG A 14 21.37 -5.74 17.74
N HIS A 15 20.45 -6.70 17.65
CA HIS A 15 20.13 -7.39 16.38
C HIS A 15 19.36 -6.45 15.45
N VAL A 16 18.44 -5.64 15.99
CA VAL A 16 17.74 -4.61 15.23
C VAL A 16 18.74 -3.61 14.65
N LYS A 17 19.66 -3.10 15.47
CA LYS A 17 20.74 -2.19 14.99
C LYS A 17 21.61 -2.83 13.90
N GLN A 18 21.95 -4.11 14.05
CA GLN A 18 22.75 -4.83 13.06
C GLN A 18 22.02 -4.99 11.72
N ILE A 19 20.72 -5.31 11.74
CA ILE A 19 19.89 -5.41 10.54
C ILE A 19 19.80 -4.05 9.83
N ASP A 20 19.49 -2.99 10.58
CA ASP A 20 19.40 -1.61 10.03
C ASP A 20 20.73 -1.19 9.39
N GLN A 21 21.86 -1.34 10.11
CA GLN A 21 23.19 -1.01 9.58
C GLN A 21 23.55 -1.83 8.33
N THR A 22 23.12 -3.09 8.27
CA THR A 22 23.38 -3.95 7.10
C THR A 22 22.55 -3.51 5.90
N GLY A 23 21.26 -3.23 6.10
CA GLY A 23 20.39 -2.66 5.07
C GLY A 23 20.93 -1.35 4.52
N ARG A 24 21.38 -0.45 5.39
CA ARG A 24 22.02 0.82 4.99
C ARG A 24 23.29 0.61 4.17
N LYS A 25 24.16 -0.33 4.55
CA LYS A 25 25.36 -0.68 3.75
C LYS A 25 24.99 -1.21 2.36
N ILE A 26 23.90 -1.99 2.24
CA ILE A 26 23.40 -2.45 0.94
C ILE A 26 22.94 -1.26 0.11
N LEU A 27 22.10 -0.39 0.67
CA LEU A 27 21.60 0.81 -0.01
C LEU A 27 22.72 1.78 -0.43
N GLU A 28 23.77 1.91 0.38
CA GLU A 28 24.90 2.79 0.14
C GLU A 28 25.89 2.21 -0.89
N ARG A 29 26.26 0.93 -0.76
CA ARG A 29 27.33 0.33 -1.60
C ARG A 29 26.80 -0.34 -2.85
N ILE A 30 25.69 -1.06 -2.73
CA ILE A 30 25.09 -1.84 -3.82
C ILE A 30 24.07 -0.97 -4.56
N GLY A 31 23.14 -0.36 -3.82
CA GLY A 31 22.08 0.48 -4.37
C GLY A 31 20.86 -0.29 -4.86
N ILE A 32 19.95 0.42 -5.52
CA ILE A 32 18.73 -0.11 -6.14
C ILE A 32 18.73 0.30 -7.61
N ARG A 33 18.44 -0.66 -8.50
CA ARG A 33 18.29 -0.40 -9.93
C ARG A 33 16.89 0.16 -10.22
N ILE A 34 16.81 1.32 -10.86
CA ILE A 34 15.55 2.01 -11.19
C ILE A 34 15.50 2.23 -12.70
N LEU A 35 14.55 1.59 -13.37
CA LEU A 35 14.50 1.49 -14.84
C LEU A 35 13.79 2.66 -15.54
N ASP A 36 13.60 3.77 -14.84
CA ASP A 36 12.85 4.93 -15.34
C ASP A 36 13.67 6.21 -15.09
N SER A 37 14.01 6.90 -16.17
CA SER A 37 14.86 8.09 -16.12
C SER A 37 14.24 9.25 -15.34
N THR A 38 12.91 9.38 -15.34
CA THR A 38 12.19 10.42 -14.61
C THR A 38 12.39 10.26 -13.10
N PHE A 39 12.33 9.02 -12.61
CA PHE A 39 12.61 8.71 -11.21
C PHE A 39 14.08 8.87 -10.85
N LEU A 40 15.00 8.47 -11.75
CA LEU A 40 16.43 8.72 -11.59
C LEU A 40 16.71 10.22 -11.43
N ASP A 41 16.13 11.07 -12.28
CA ASP A 41 16.28 12.53 -12.20
C ASP A 41 15.70 13.11 -10.92
N THR A 42 14.55 12.60 -10.49
CA THR A 42 13.90 13.03 -9.24
C THR A 42 14.80 12.72 -8.04
N LEU A 43 15.37 11.51 -7.98
CA LEU A 43 16.26 11.10 -6.91
C LEU A 43 17.60 11.84 -6.98
N LYS A 44 18.14 12.09 -8.16
CA LYS A 44 19.35 12.90 -8.35
C LYS A 44 19.15 14.32 -7.83
N LYS A 45 18.03 14.96 -8.17
CA LYS A 45 17.65 16.30 -7.68
C LYS A 45 17.45 16.32 -6.17
N ALA A 46 16.92 15.24 -5.60
CA ALA A 46 16.77 15.09 -4.16
C ALA A 46 18.11 14.87 -3.43
N GLY A 47 19.23 14.64 -4.14
CA GLY A 47 20.57 14.47 -3.56
C GLY A 47 21.09 13.03 -3.53
N ALA A 48 20.35 12.06 -4.08
CA ALA A 48 20.82 10.69 -4.18
C ALA A 48 21.97 10.55 -5.22
N GLN A 49 22.80 9.53 -5.04
CA GLN A 49 23.86 9.21 -5.99
C GLN A 49 23.28 8.35 -7.11
N VAL A 50 23.30 8.86 -8.33
CA VAL A 50 22.73 8.19 -9.50
C VAL A 50 23.81 7.92 -10.53
N ASP A 51 23.89 6.66 -10.95
CA ASP A 51 24.61 6.18 -12.12
C ASP A 51 23.58 5.90 -13.22
N TYR A 52 23.56 6.76 -14.24
CA TYR A 52 22.56 6.70 -15.31
C TYR A 52 22.82 5.55 -16.28
N ASP A 53 24.09 5.18 -16.49
CA ASP A 53 24.46 4.10 -17.42
C ASP A 53 24.05 2.73 -16.85
N ALA A 54 24.30 2.52 -15.56
CA ALA A 54 23.87 1.30 -14.86
C ALA A 54 22.42 1.36 -14.37
N GLN A 55 21.75 2.51 -14.50
CA GLN A 55 20.43 2.81 -13.93
C GLN A 55 20.36 2.52 -12.42
N MET A 56 21.44 2.84 -11.71
CA MET A 56 21.64 2.46 -10.30
C MET A 56 21.57 3.70 -9.40
N VAL A 57 20.79 3.61 -8.33
CA VAL A 57 20.72 4.65 -7.29
C VAL A 57 21.32 4.13 -5.99
N ARG A 58 22.25 4.89 -5.41
CA ARG A 58 22.86 4.64 -4.12
C ARG A 58 22.48 5.74 -3.14
N PHE A 59 22.25 5.33 -1.89
CA PHE A 59 21.73 6.20 -0.84
C PHE A 59 22.80 6.38 0.23
N GLY A 60 23.46 7.54 0.25
CA GLY A 60 24.49 7.85 1.25
C GLY A 60 23.89 7.95 2.66
N GLY A 61 24.64 7.51 3.68
CA GLY A 61 24.12 7.40 5.05
C GLY A 61 23.50 8.68 5.60
N GLY A 62 24.21 9.81 5.52
CA GLY A 62 23.71 11.09 6.04
C GLY A 62 22.48 11.62 5.29
N TRP A 63 22.45 11.47 3.96
CA TRP A 63 21.29 11.82 3.15
C TRP A 63 20.07 10.94 3.49
N LEU A 64 20.30 9.64 3.67
CA LEU A 64 19.23 8.70 4.01
C LEU A 64 18.63 9.02 5.39
N ASP A 65 19.47 9.38 6.37
CA ASP A 65 19.01 9.81 7.69
C ASP A 65 18.16 11.08 7.62
N GLU A 66 18.60 12.07 6.84
CA GLU A 66 17.84 13.31 6.63
C GLU A 66 16.46 13.03 6.02
N VAL A 67 16.41 12.26 4.93
CA VAL A 67 15.14 11.94 4.24
C VAL A 67 14.21 11.12 5.13
N LEU A 68 14.72 10.11 5.85
CA LEU A 68 13.91 9.31 6.76
C LEU A 68 13.35 10.14 7.93
N SER A 69 14.10 11.16 8.40
CA SER A 69 13.65 12.03 9.49
C SER A 69 12.43 12.89 9.13
N GLN A 70 12.16 13.10 7.84
CA GLN A 70 11.02 13.87 7.36
C GLN A 70 9.72 13.04 7.32
N ALA A 71 9.81 11.71 7.43
CA ALA A 71 8.65 10.84 7.40
C ALA A 71 7.82 11.02 8.69
N PRO A 72 6.51 11.29 8.60
CA PRO A 72 5.67 11.43 9.78
C PRO A 72 5.55 10.09 10.52
N SER A 73 5.66 10.10 11.85
CA SER A 73 5.44 8.91 12.68
C SER A 73 3.97 8.49 12.73
N CYS A 74 3.05 9.44 12.48
CA CYS A 74 1.61 9.24 12.50
C CYS A 74 0.92 10.07 11.40
N PHE A 75 -0.14 9.53 10.82
CA PHE A 75 -1.00 10.24 9.85
C PHE A 75 -2.39 9.61 9.83
N THR A 76 -3.36 10.31 9.23
CA THR A 76 -4.76 9.83 9.16
C THR A 76 -5.15 9.44 7.74
N LEU A 77 -5.69 8.25 7.58
CA LEU A 77 -6.43 7.85 6.37
C LEU A 77 -7.90 8.17 6.56
N TYR A 78 -8.40 9.15 5.82
CA TYR A 78 -9.77 9.62 5.96
C TYR A 78 -10.76 8.67 5.30
N SER A 79 -11.87 8.44 5.99
CA SER A 79 -13.11 7.87 5.47
C SER A 79 -13.95 8.94 4.79
N ARG A 80 -14.90 8.53 3.96
CA ARG A 80 -15.72 9.47 3.20
C ARG A 80 -16.83 10.12 4.04
N ASP A 81 -17.23 9.48 5.14
CA ASP A 81 -18.24 10.00 6.07
C ASP A 81 -17.67 10.54 7.39
N GLY A 82 -16.34 10.48 7.57
CA GLY A 82 -15.65 10.91 8.79
C GLY A 82 -15.90 10.03 10.02
N ARG A 83 -16.59 8.89 9.87
CA ARG A 83 -16.96 8.00 10.99
C ARG A 83 -15.96 6.88 11.21
N ASN A 84 -15.08 6.64 10.24
CA ASN A 84 -14.18 5.49 10.24
C ASN A 84 -12.79 5.88 9.72
N ASP A 85 -12.32 7.05 10.15
CA ASP A 85 -10.96 7.51 9.90
C ASP A 85 -9.95 6.61 10.61
N LEU A 86 -8.82 6.35 9.97
CA LEU A 86 -7.77 5.49 10.52
C LEU A 86 -6.57 6.33 10.92
N HIS A 87 -6.32 6.43 12.22
CA HIS A 87 -5.13 7.08 12.77
C HIS A 87 -3.97 6.08 12.77
N LEU A 88 -3.15 6.10 11.71
CA LEU A 88 -1.99 5.23 11.56
C LEU A 88 -0.82 5.75 12.40
N GLY A 89 -0.10 4.83 13.04
CA GLY A 89 0.93 5.13 14.03
C GLY A 89 0.54 4.67 15.44
N GLU A 90 1.39 4.99 16.42
CA GLU A 90 1.14 4.77 17.87
C GLU A 90 0.73 3.36 18.30
N GLY A 91 0.97 2.35 17.46
CA GLY A 91 0.60 0.98 17.77
C GLY A 91 -0.85 0.61 17.44
N ASN A 92 -1.60 1.49 16.76
CA ASN A 92 -2.94 1.19 16.26
C ASN A 92 -2.88 0.07 15.21
N VAL A 93 -3.85 -0.85 15.27
CA VAL A 93 -3.96 -1.99 14.36
C VAL A 93 -5.33 -1.94 13.69
N TYR A 94 -5.32 -1.96 12.35
CA TYR A 94 -6.51 -1.94 11.52
C TYR A 94 -6.48 -3.13 10.58
N PHE A 95 -7.58 -3.87 10.51
CA PHE A 95 -7.72 -5.00 9.58
C PHE A 95 -8.42 -4.54 8.30
N ALA A 96 -8.03 -5.13 7.18
CA ALA A 96 -8.67 -4.94 5.89
C ALA A 96 -8.89 -6.30 5.20
N ASN A 97 -9.68 -6.29 4.14
CA ASN A 97 -9.76 -7.41 3.21
C ASN A 97 -8.50 -7.48 2.33
N GLY A 98 -8.30 -8.62 1.65
CA GLY A 98 -7.29 -8.77 0.61
C GLY A 98 -7.70 -8.09 -0.71
N GLY A 99 -6.71 -7.68 -1.50
CA GLY A 99 -6.88 -6.95 -2.77
C GLY A 99 -6.62 -7.77 -4.03
N ARG A 100 -7.14 -7.28 -5.17
CA ARG A 100 -6.76 -7.66 -6.55
C ARG A 100 -6.81 -9.17 -6.89
N ALA A 101 -7.81 -9.89 -6.39
CA ALA A 101 -8.07 -11.27 -6.83
C ALA A 101 -8.61 -11.31 -8.27
N PHE A 102 -8.07 -12.19 -9.12
CA PHE A 102 -8.53 -12.39 -10.51
C PHE A 102 -9.72 -13.34 -10.65
N ARG A 103 -9.90 -14.23 -9.67
CA ARG A 103 -10.96 -15.24 -9.64
C ARG A 103 -11.65 -15.22 -8.30
N ILE A 104 -12.95 -15.48 -8.32
CA ILE A 104 -13.79 -15.58 -7.13
C ILE A 104 -14.54 -16.91 -7.15
N LEU A 105 -14.70 -17.50 -5.97
CA LEU A 105 -15.56 -18.66 -5.79
C LEU A 105 -17.02 -18.21 -6.00
N ASP A 106 -17.68 -18.76 -6.99
CA ASP A 106 -19.08 -18.52 -7.28
C ASP A 106 -19.94 -19.48 -6.46
N MET A 107 -20.62 -18.94 -5.45
CA MET A 107 -21.47 -19.73 -4.56
C MET A 107 -22.65 -20.41 -5.26
N GLY A 108 -23.10 -19.90 -6.41
CA GLY A 108 -24.18 -20.51 -7.18
C GLY A 108 -23.75 -21.74 -7.97
N THR A 109 -22.48 -21.81 -8.37
CA THR A 109 -21.94 -22.94 -9.16
C THR A 109 -21.00 -23.85 -8.37
N GLY A 110 -20.46 -23.39 -7.24
CA GLY A 110 -19.39 -24.06 -6.49
C GLY A 110 -18.01 -24.00 -7.16
N GLY A 111 -17.89 -23.37 -8.34
CA GLY A 111 -16.66 -23.23 -9.09
C GLY A 111 -16.05 -21.83 -9.02
N TYR A 112 -14.82 -21.67 -9.53
CA TYR A 112 -14.16 -20.38 -9.63
C TYR A 112 -14.39 -19.74 -11.00
N ARG A 113 -14.84 -18.48 -11.02
CA ARG A 113 -14.96 -17.66 -12.23
C ARG A 113 -14.10 -16.41 -12.16
N LEU A 114 -13.92 -15.75 -13.30
CA LEU A 114 -13.31 -14.42 -13.35
C LEU A 114 -14.15 -13.42 -12.56
N THR A 115 -13.46 -12.52 -11.88
CA THR A 115 -14.07 -11.38 -11.19
C THR A 115 -14.53 -10.31 -12.19
N LEU A 116 -15.63 -9.64 -11.85
CA LEU A 116 -16.28 -8.58 -12.63
C LEU A 116 -16.49 -7.34 -11.74
N LEU A 117 -16.87 -6.20 -12.32
CA LEU A 117 -17.14 -4.97 -11.54
C LEU A 117 -18.19 -5.15 -10.44
N ARG A 118 -19.20 -6.00 -10.68
CA ARG A 118 -20.18 -6.35 -9.65
C ARG A 118 -19.55 -6.97 -8.40
N ASP A 119 -18.43 -7.69 -8.56
CA ASP A 119 -17.75 -8.31 -7.43
C ASP A 119 -16.99 -7.25 -6.61
N VAL A 120 -16.48 -6.17 -7.24
CA VAL A 120 -15.93 -5.00 -6.54
C VAL A 120 -17.03 -4.34 -5.69
N ALA A 121 -18.21 -4.12 -6.27
CA ALA A 121 -19.35 -3.54 -5.54
C ALA A 121 -19.80 -4.44 -4.38
N ASN A 122 -19.92 -5.75 -4.62
CA ASN A 122 -20.37 -6.71 -3.60
C ASN A 122 -19.37 -6.82 -2.44
N THR A 123 -18.07 -6.87 -2.73
CA THR A 123 -17.03 -6.96 -1.70
C THR A 123 -16.86 -5.64 -0.94
N ALA A 124 -17.00 -4.49 -1.60
CA ALA A 124 -17.08 -3.20 -0.93
C ALA A 124 -18.28 -3.12 0.02
N THR A 125 -19.47 -3.56 -0.44
CA THR A 125 -20.68 -3.64 0.39
C THR A 125 -20.47 -4.55 1.59
N LEU A 126 -19.86 -5.73 1.39
CA LEU A 126 -19.54 -6.66 2.47
C LEU A 126 -18.65 -5.99 3.51
N VAL A 127 -17.53 -5.41 3.09
CA VAL A 127 -16.59 -4.72 4.00
C VAL A 127 -17.26 -3.56 4.73
N ASN A 128 -18.17 -2.83 4.08
CA ASN A 128 -18.91 -1.75 4.73
C ASN A 128 -19.71 -2.23 5.96
N HIS A 129 -20.24 -3.47 5.91
CA HIS A 129 -21.03 -4.07 6.99
C HIS A 129 -20.22 -4.87 8.02
N LEU A 130 -18.90 -5.04 7.82
CA LEU A 130 -18.04 -5.77 8.76
C LEU A 130 -17.41 -4.82 9.78
N ASP A 131 -17.84 -4.89 11.03
CA ASP A 131 -17.39 -3.98 12.11
C ASP A 131 -15.88 -4.01 12.36
N TYR A 132 -15.26 -5.18 12.18
CA TYR A 132 -13.83 -5.40 12.45
C TYR A 132 -12.93 -5.26 11.23
N ILE A 133 -13.48 -4.90 10.07
CA ILE A 133 -12.71 -4.59 8.86
C ILE A 133 -12.77 -3.07 8.64
N SER A 134 -11.67 -2.40 8.93
CA SER A 134 -11.61 -0.94 9.08
C SER A 134 -11.45 -0.19 7.76
N PHE A 135 -10.98 -0.80 6.69
CA PHE A 135 -10.94 -0.16 5.37
C PHE A 135 -11.08 -1.19 4.25
N TYR A 136 -11.41 -0.69 3.07
CA TYR A 136 -11.61 -1.50 1.89
C TYR A 136 -10.40 -1.39 0.96
N ILE A 137 -9.76 -2.52 0.69
CA ILE A 137 -8.83 -2.65 -0.44
C ILE A 137 -9.65 -3.14 -1.62
N ILE A 138 -9.52 -2.53 -2.80
CA ILE A 138 -10.24 -2.96 -4.00
C ILE A 138 -9.94 -4.45 -4.26
N ALA A 139 -10.94 -5.29 -4.00
CA ALA A 139 -10.74 -6.71 -3.75
C ALA A 139 -10.48 -7.52 -5.01
N CYS A 140 -10.92 -7.02 -6.17
CA CYS A 140 -11.02 -7.79 -7.40
C CYS A 140 -10.32 -7.10 -8.55
N GLN A 141 -9.70 -7.89 -9.42
CA GLN A 141 -9.35 -7.48 -10.78
C GLN A 141 -10.57 -7.68 -11.69
N ALA A 142 -11.38 -6.64 -11.89
CA ALA A 142 -12.54 -6.75 -12.77
C ALA A 142 -12.14 -7.05 -14.23
N HIS A 143 -12.70 -8.12 -14.80
CA HIS A 143 -12.56 -8.49 -16.20
C HIS A 143 -13.70 -7.92 -17.05
N GLY A 144 -13.53 -7.92 -18.37
CA GLY A 144 -14.54 -7.44 -19.32
C GLY A 144 -14.61 -5.92 -19.45
N ILE A 145 -13.60 -5.20 -18.96
CA ILE A 145 -13.47 -3.76 -19.06
C ILE A 145 -12.18 -3.38 -19.80
N LYS A 146 -12.20 -2.24 -20.49
CA LYS A 146 -10.99 -1.69 -21.13
C LYS A 146 -10.00 -1.26 -20.05
N HIS A 147 -8.72 -1.55 -20.24
CA HIS A 147 -7.66 -1.21 -19.28
C HIS A 147 -7.67 0.27 -18.84
N VAL A 148 -7.90 1.19 -19.78
CA VAL A 148 -7.97 2.64 -19.48
C VAL A 148 -9.08 3.03 -18.48
N ASN A 149 -10.13 2.22 -18.34
CA ASN A 149 -11.25 2.51 -17.44
C ASN A 149 -11.15 1.74 -16.11
N TYR A 150 -10.10 0.94 -15.95
CA TYR A 150 -10.02 -0.07 -14.90
C TYR A 150 -10.13 0.56 -13.51
N HIS A 151 -9.22 1.48 -13.19
CA HIS A 151 -9.19 2.12 -11.88
C HIS A 151 -10.38 3.05 -11.64
N LEU A 152 -10.78 3.82 -12.65
CA LEU A 152 -11.92 4.73 -12.55
C LEU A 152 -13.19 3.95 -12.13
N LEU A 153 -13.47 2.83 -12.81
CA LEU A 153 -14.64 2.02 -12.51
C LEU A 153 -14.50 1.29 -11.17
N ASP A 154 -13.32 0.79 -10.85
CA ASP A 154 -13.05 0.18 -9.55
C ASP A 154 -13.33 1.16 -8.39
N PHE A 155 -12.79 2.38 -8.46
CA PHE A 155 -13.03 3.41 -7.45
C PHE A 155 -14.50 3.85 -7.44
N TYR A 156 -15.12 4.05 -8.60
CA TYR A 156 -16.55 4.38 -8.68
C TYR A 156 -17.42 3.33 -7.98
N HIS A 157 -17.21 2.05 -8.28
CA HIS A 157 -17.97 0.97 -7.66
C HIS A 157 -17.63 0.81 -6.18
N ALA A 158 -16.36 0.90 -5.78
CA ALA A 158 -15.95 0.84 -4.38
C ALA A 158 -16.59 1.96 -3.56
N MET A 159 -16.39 3.22 -3.97
CA MET A 159 -16.88 4.39 -3.23
C MET A 159 -18.41 4.45 -3.21
N ASN A 160 -19.11 3.93 -4.21
CA ASN A 160 -20.58 3.87 -4.14
C ASN A 160 -21.12 2.86 -3.12
N HIS A 161 -20.29 1.93 -2.63
CA HIS A 161 -20.74 0.80 -1.80
C HIS A 161 -20.06 0.72 -0.43
N THR A 162 -19.11 1.62 -0.13
CA THR A 162 -18.54 1.78 1.22
C THR A 162 -18.30 3.26 1.54
N THR A 163 -18.46 3.63 2.81
CA THR A 163 -18.02 4.95 3.31
C THR A 163 -16.65 4.89 3.99
N LYS A 164 -16.12 3.68 4.22
CA LYS A 164 -14.78 3.47 4.77
C LYS A 164 -13.70 3.94 3.79
N HIS A 165 -12.47 4.14 4.28
CA HIS A 165 -11.33 4.44 3.43
C HIS A 165 -11.16 3.38 2.32
N VAL A 166 -10.83 3.81 1.09
CA VAL A 166 -10.66 2.93 -0.08
C VAL A 166 -9.21 2.99 -0.56
N MET A 167 -8.55 1.84 -0.57
CA MET A 167 -7.23 1.65 -1.15
C MET A 167 -7.36 0.99 -2.54
N GLY A 168 -6.85 1.66 -3.58
CA GLY A 168 -6.79 1.14 -4.94
C GLY A 168 -5.35 0.85 -5.40
N GLY A 169 -5.24 0.32 -6.61
CA GLY A 169 -3.94 0.17 -7.29
C GLY A 169 -3.47 1.46 -7.95
N CYS A 170 -2.19 1.50 -8.31
CA CYS A 170 -1.56 2.58 -9.06
C CYS A 170 -0.80 1.93 -10.22
N ASP A 171 -1.39 1.93 -11.41
CA ASP A 171 -0.82 1.21 -12.56
C ASP A 171 -0.12 2.17 -13.56
N ASP A 172 -0.22 3.49 -13.36
CA ASP A 172 0.54 4.50 -14.11
C ASP A 172 1.00 5.70 -13.24
N LEU A 173 1.89 6.52 -13.82
CA LEU A 173 2.50 7.70 -13.20
C LEU A 173 1.54 8.89 -13.04
N HIS A 174 0.48 8.95 -13.83
CA HIS A 174 -0.48 10.05 -13.81
C HIS A 174 -1.58 9.83 -12.77
N GLY A 175 -1.71 8.60 -12.29
CA GLY A 175 -2.89 8.18 -11.55
C GLY A 175 -4.07 7.99 -12.50
N ALA A 176 -5.02 7.18 -12.06
CA ALA A 176 -6.27 6.93 -12.77
C ALA A 176 -7.13 8.16 -13.02
#